data_AF-A0A8T4RIP6-F1
#
_entry.id   AF-A0A8T4RIP6-F1
#
_cell.length_a   1.000
_cell.length_b   1.000
_cell.length_c   1.000
_cell.angle_alpha   90.00
_cell.angle_beta   90.00
_cell.angle_gamma   90.00
#
_symmetry.space_group_name_H-M   'P 1'
#
loop_
_entity.id
_entity.type
_entity.pdbx_description
1 polymer ?
#
loop_
_entity_poly.entity_id
_entity_poly.type
_entity_poly.pdbx_seq_one_letter_code
_entity_poly.pdbx_strand_id
1 'polypeptide(L)'
;MQRWVCKKCNKKWIYPVEKCIYCKGPIEKIVGATANVVGFTKVFVPSPMHPIVPYNIIILEDENGNRIPKKTMREYKIGDRYEEKTSGNGHAVSIVKTKYDVAEAVKKALMLIEWKPKKGAKILIKPNMEEAAYPYQAITTNPAVLEAVIQILKEQGVSSENITVAEQPNPGVDSKKALERSELGAVCERHSIRFVNLAETEFETKTVDKYEFEISKEVLSKDIIINIPVLKTNSMIVASGALENMRRCLSNRSQEALMKGNPLEALAYLQKALPKYITLGDATIGMQGDGPLQSGEPAFLNLVLASRDPVALDKVFCELGMLPTAPYLKIAAQADIGQIENIEIVGDELEAIKYPLKQPRMKVRT
;
A
#
# COMPACT_ATOMS: atom_id res chain seq x y z
N MET A 1 -12.80 -10.46 12.88
CA MET A 1 -13.61 -10.99 11.74
C MET A 1 -14.83 -10.10 11.55
N GLN A 2 -15.42 -9.97 10.35
CA GLN A 2 -16.59 -9.10 10.18
C GLN A 2 -17.74 -9.70 9.36
N ARG A 3 -18.96 -9.30 9.73
CA ARG A 3 -20.20 -9.61 9.01
C ARG A 3 -21.13 -8.41 8.98
N TRP A 4 -21.85 -8.28 7.89
CA TRP A 4 -22.97 -7.38 7.77
C TRP A 4 -24.24 -8.16 8.07
N VAL A 5 -25.01 -7.73 9.05
CA VAL A 5 -26.17 -8.48 9.57
C VAL A 5 -27.41 -7.62 9.47
N CYS A 6 -28.49 -8.18 8.91
CA CYS A 6 -29.76 -7.48 8.86
C CYS A 6 -30.45 -7.50 10.24
N LYS A 7 -30.76 -6.33 10.80
CA LYS A 7 -31.47 -6.23 12.08
C LYS A 7 -32.89 -6.81 12.07
N LYS A 8 -33.51 -6.96 10.88
CA LYS A 8 -34.89 -7.44 10.73
C LYS A 8 -34.99 -8.95 10.50
N CYS A 9 -34.16 -9.53 9.64
CA CYS A 9 -34.24 -10.95 9.26
C CYS A 9 -33.00 -11.78 9.62
N ASN A 10 -32.02 -11.18 10.31
CA ASN A 10 -30.78 -11.81 10.80
C ASN A 10 -29.92 -12.50 9.73
N LYS A 11 -30.18 -12.24 8.44
CA LYS A 11 -29.31 -12.71 7.35
C LYS A 11 -27.96 -12.00 7.44
N LYS A 12 -26.90 -12.74 7.13
CA LYS A 12 -25.50 -12.30 7.23
C LYS A 12 -24.84 -12.27 5.86
N TRP A 13 -23.99 -11.28 5.62
CA TRP A 13 -23.14 -11.17 4.44
C TRP A 13 -21.68 -11.03 4.85
N ILE A 14 -20.80 -11.53 3.98
CA ILE A 14 -19.33 -11.48 4.15
C ILE A 14 -18.70 -10.24 3.50
N TYR A 15 -19.52 -9.45 2.79
CA TYR A 15 -19.15 -8.25 2.06
C TYR A 15 -20.09 -7.09 2.43
N PRO A 16 -19.66 -5.83 2.25
CA PRO A 16 -20.48 -4.67 2.54
C PRO A 16 -21.81 -4.67 1.78
N VAL A 17 -22.90 -4.42 2.50
CA VAL A 17 -24.24 -4.19 1.94
C VAL A 17 -24.91 -3.06 2.70
N GLU A 18 -25.44 -2.07 1.99
CA GLU A 18 -26.08 -0.90 2.60
C GLU A 18 -27.46 -1.24 3.18
N LYS A 19 -28.20 -2.12 2.49
CA LYS A 19 -29.53 -2.59 2.90
C LYS A 19 -29.62 -4.10 2.68
N CYS A 20 -30.46 -4.75 3.49
CA CYS A 20 -30.72 -6.17 3.32
C CYS A 20 -31.28 -6.46 1.93
N ILE A 21 -30.62 -7.35 1.18
CA ILE A 21 -31.02 -7.70 -0.20
C ILE A 21 -32.47 -8.21 -0.24
N TYR A 22 -32.87 -8.98 0.78
CA TYR A 22 -34.19 -9.62 0.88
C TYR A 22 -35.28 -8.67 1.41
N CYS A 23 -35.19 -8.23 2.67
CA CYS A 23 -36.26 -7.47 3.32
C CYS A 23 -36.08 -5.95 3.30
N LYS A 24 -35.03 -5.44 2.63
CA LYS A 24 -34.65 -4.02 2.55
C LYS A 24 -34.44 -3.30 3.89
N GLY A 25 -34.35 -4.07 4.98
CA GLY A 25 -34.13 -3.57 6.34
C GLY A 25 -32.68 -3.08 6.55
N PRO A 26 -32.45 -2.39 7.68
CA PRO A 26 -31.14 -1.84 8.01
C PRO A 26 -30.11 -2.95 8.25
N ILE A 27 -28.86 -2.64 7.93
CA ILE A 27 -27.70 -3.50 8.11
C ILE A 27 -26.82 -2.94 9.22
N GLU A 28 -26.25 -3.85 10.01
CA GLU A 28 -25.25 -3.56 11.03
C GLU A 28 -23.96 -4.31 10.73
N LYS A 29 -22.81 -3.63 10.86
CA LYS A 29 -21.50 -4.26 10.77
C LYS A 29 -21.12 -4.79 12.16
N ILE A 30 -21.03 -6.11 12.28
CA ILE A 30 -20.56 -6.79 13.48
C ILE A 30 -19.09 -7.18 13.26
N VAL A 31 -18.23 -6.84 14.22
CA VAL A 31 -16.80 -7.14 14.19
C VAL A 31 -16.46 -7.99 15.41
N GLY A 32 -15.95 -9.19 15.17
CA GLY A 32 -15.39 -10.07 16.20
C GLY A 32 -13.94 -9.70 16.53
N ALA A 33 -13.64 -9.62 17.81
CA ALA A 33 -12.35 -9.25 18.38
C ALA A 33 -11.44 -10.46 18.65
N THR A 34 -12.03 -11.62 18.93
CA THR A 34 -11.28 -12.85 19.24
C THR A 34 -11.54 -13.93 18.21
N ALA A 35 -10.66 -14.92 18.15
CA ALA A 35 -10.78 -16.02 17.22
C ALA A 35 -10.19 -17.30 17.82
N ASN A 36 -10.87 -18.43 17.62
CA ASN A 36 -10.34 -19.76 17.93
C ASN A 36 -10.22 -20.59 16.64
N VAL A 37 -9.25 -21.50 16.63
CA VAL A 37 -9.09 -22.47 15.54
C VAL A 37 -10.12 -23.59 15.72
N VAL A 38 -11.08 -23.69 14.80
CA VAL A 38 -12.15 -24.71 14.83
C VAL A 38 -12.02 -25.76 13.73
N GLY A 39 -11.06 -25.58 12.83
CA GLY A 39 -10.80 -26.50 11.74
C GLY A 39 -9.39 -26.32 11.18
N PHE A 40 -8.86 -27.39 10.60
CA PHE A 40 -7.49 -27.44 10.11
C PHE A 40 -7.39 -28.41 8.92
N THR A 41 -6.67 -28.01 7.89
CA THR A 41 -6.23 -28.91 6.82
C THR A 41 -4.84 -28.50 6.32
N LYS A 42 -4.04 -29.46 5.86
CA LYS A 42 -2.71 -29.22 5.29
C LYS A 42 -2.77 -29.46 3.79
N VAL A 43 -2.28 -28.49 3.02
CA VAL A 43 -2.27 -28.52 1.56
C VAL A 43 -0.87 -28.86 1.08
N PHE A 44 -0.77 -29.91 0.28
CA PHE A 44 0.49 -30.41 -0.29
C PHE A 44 0.61 -30.16 -1.80
N VAL A 45 -0.49 -29.79 -2.45
CA VAL A 45 -0.53 -29.59 -3.90
C VAL A 45 -0.23 -28.12 -4.20
N PRO A 46 0.88 -27.81 -4.89
CA PRO A 46 1.18 -26.44 -5.29
C PRO A 46 0.18 -25.98 -6.37
N SER A 47 -0.05 -24.68 -6.47
CA SER A 47 -0.77 -24.08 -7.59
C SER A 47 0.09 -23.00 -8.24
N PRO A 48 -0.18 -22.60 -9.50
CA PRO A 48 0.61 -21.56 -10.17
C PRO A 48 0.71 -20.26 -9.36
N MET A 49 -0.35 -19.91 -8.62
CA MET A 49 -0.42 -18.71 -7.79
C MET A 49 0.22 -18.90 -6.40
N HIS A 50 0.46 -20.15 -5.97
CA HIS A 50 0.99 -20.49 -4.65
C HIS A 50 1.89 -21.74 -4.75
N PRO A 51 3.16 -21.57 -5.14
CA PRO A 51 4.09 -22.68 -5.36
C PRO A 51 4.65 -23.27 -4.05
N ILE A 52 4.61 -22.52 -2.95
CA ILE A 52 5.20 -22.95 -1.67
C ILE A 52 4.22 -23.85 -0.91
N VAL A 53 4.62 -25.11 -0.71
CA VAL A 53 3.90 -26.16 0.02
C VAL A 53 4.90 -26.99 0.87
N PRO A 54 4.48 -27.64 1.96
CA PRO A 54 3.12 -27.63 2.49
C PRO A 54 2.78 -26.34 3.25
N TYR A 55 1.51 -25.97 3.23
CA TYR A 55 0.96 -24.92 4.08
C TYR A 55 -0.35 -25.39 4.72
N ASN A 56 -0.79 -24.70 5.76
CA ASN A 56 -2.02 -25.00 6.48
C ASN A 56 -3.12 -24.01 6.10
N ILE A 57 -4.35 -24.51 6.05
CA ILE A 57 -5.58 -23.69 6.05
C ILE A 57 -6.27 -23.97 7.38
N ILE A 58 -6.37 -22.95 8.22
CA ILE A 58 -7.13 -22.99 9.47
C ILE A 58 -8.48 -22.32 9.27
N ILE A 59 -9.50 -22.80 9.98
CA ILE A 59 -10.79 -22.13 10.11
C ILE A 59 -10.80 -21.41 11.44
N LEU A 60 -10.87 -20.08 11.38
CA LEU A 60 -11.03 -19.22 12.54
C LEU A 60 -12.52 -18.97 12.78
N GLU A 61 -12.97 -19.11 14.02
CA GLU A 61 -14.32 -18.75 14.47
C GLU A 61 -14.23 -17.63 15.53
N ASP A 62 -14.97 -16.54 15.33
CA ASP A 62 -15.07 -15.46 16.33
C ASP A 62 -16.16 -15.72 17.37
N GLU A 63 -16.22 -14.88 18.40
CA GLU A 63 -17.24 -14.94 19.46
C GLU A 63 -18.68 -14.80 18.96
N ASN A 64 -18.88 -14.34 17.71
CA ASN A 64 -20.18 -14.19 17.07
C ASN A 64 -20.53 -15.39 16.17
N GLY A 65 -19.72 -16.47 16.21
CA GLY A 65 -19.88 -17.68 15.40
C GLY A 65 -19.54 -17.49 13.92
N ASN A 66 -18.83 -16.41 13.57
CA ASN A 66 -18.44 -16.17 12.18
C ASN A 66 -17.17 -16.92 11.86
N ARG A 67 -17.19 -17.68 10.75
CA ARG A 67 -16.03 -18.46 10.30
C ARG A 67 -15.31 -17.83 9.12
N ILE A 68 -13.98 -17.84 9.14
CA ILE A 68 -13.14 -17.50 7.97
C ILE A 68 -11.99 -18.49 7.81
N PRO A 69 -11.64 -18.87 6.56
CA PRO A 69 -10.40 -19.58 6.30
C PRO A 69 -9.21 -18.61 6.33
N LYS A 70 -8.11 -19.01 6.97
CA LYS A 70 -6.82 -18.32 6.92
C LYS A 70 -5.72 -19.29 6.49
N LYS A 71 -4.87 -18.84 5.57
CA LYS A 71 -3.67 -19.56 5.13
C LYS A 71 -2.51 -19.21 6.05
N THR A 72 -1.73 -20.19 6.48
CA THR A 72 -0.60 -20.03 7.42
C THR A 72 0.43 -21.14 7.19
N MET A 73 1.71 -20.84 7.41
CA MET A 73 2.79 -21.83 7.46
C MET A 73 2.92 -22.45 8.86
N ARG A 74 2.30 -21.83 9.88
CA ARG A 74 2.34 -22.31 11.27
C ARG A 74 1.38 -23.46 11.48
N GLU A 75 1.75 -24.35 12.40
CA GLU A 75 0.85 -25.40 12.87
C GLU A 75 -0.02 -24.89 14.01
N TYR A 76 -1.30 -25.24 13.97
CA TYR A 76 -2.28 -24.95 15.00
C TYR A 76 -3.06 -26.22 15.32
N LYS A 77 -3.54 -26.33 16.56
CA LYS A 77 -4.47 -27.36 17.01
C LYS A 77 -5.87 -26.78 17.10
N ILE A 78 -6.87 -27.64 16.93
CA ILE A 78 -8.27 -27.25 17.19
C ILE A 78 -8.39 -26.87 18.67
N GLY A 79 -9.01 -25.72 18.93
CA GLY A 79 -9.10 -25.11 20.26
C GLY A 79 -8.04 -24.06 20.55
N ASP A 80 -6.99 -23.94 19.73
CA ASP A 80 -5.99 -22.88 19.90
C ASP A 80 -6.63 -21.50 19.72
N ARG A 81 -6.24 -20.56 20.58
CA ARG A 81 -6.60 -19.15 20.43
C ARG A 81 -5.74 -18.51 19.35
N TYR A 82 -6.38 -17.81 18.43
CA TYR A 82 -5.71 -17.00 17.42
C TYR A 82 -5.75 -15.54 17.83
N GLU A 83 -4.57 -14.96 18.05
CA GLU A 83 -4.40 -13.54 18.36
C GLU A 83 -3.57 -12.89 17.26
N GLU A 84 -4.07 -11.76 16.78
CA GLU A 84 -3.36 -10.98 15.78
C GLU A 84 -2.41 -10.02 16.49
N LYS A 85 -1.11 -10.18 16.24
CA LYS A 85 -0.08 -9.36 16.86
C LYS A 85 0.04 -8.03 16.10
N THR A 86 0.02 -6.93 16.83
CA THR A 86 0.51 -5.63 16.34
C THR A 86 2.02 -5.58 16.53
N SER A 87 2.69 -4.74 15.74
CA SER A 87 4.11 -4.46 15.95
C SER A 87 4.29 -3.14 16.69
N GLY A 88 5.22 -3.13 17.65
CA GLY A 88 5.74 -1.93 18.29
C GLY A 88 7.04 -1.41 17.67
N ASN A 89 7.56 -2.05 16.61
CA ASN A 89 8.81 -1.67 15.94
C ASN A 89 8.55 -0.70 14.79
N GLY A 90 9.40 0.32 14.65
CA GLY A 90 9.35 1.29 13.54
C GLY A 90 9.62 0.69 12.15
N HIS A 91 10.21 -0.51 12.08
CA HIS A 91 10.58 -1.17 10.81
C HIS A 91 9.63 -2.27 10.37
N ALA A 92 8.53 -2.50 11.09
CA ALA A 92 7.60 -3.58 10.76
C ALA A 92 6.76 -3.28 9.52
N VAL A 93 6.47 -4.35 8.78
CA VAL A 93 5.59 -4.31 7.61
C VAL A 93 4.35 -5.14 7.92
N SER A 94 3.19 -4.47 7.86
CA SER A 94 1.92 -5.19 7.84
C SER A 94 1.59 -5.64 6.42
N ILE A 95 1.05 -6.86 6.31
CA ILE A 95 0.49 -7.36 5.06
C ILE A 95 -0.95 -7.80 5.33
N VAL A 96 -1.90 -7.30 4.54
CA VAL A 96 -3.32 -7.61 4.73
C VAL A 96 -3.97 -7.94 3.40
N LYS A 97 -4.62 -9.10 3.32
CA LYS A 97 -5.45 -9.46 2.17
C LYS A 97 -6.69 -8.58 2.05
N THR A 98 -6.90 -8.04 0.86
CA THR A 98 -8.15 -7.41 0.45
C THR A 98 -9.09 -8.47 -0.13
N LYS A 99 -10.26 -8.70 0.48
CA LYS A 99 -11.28 -9.60 -0.10
C LYS A 99 -12.46 -8.84 -0.67
N TYR A 100 -13.24 -8.20 0.20
CA TYR A 100 -14.51 -7.57 -0.17
C TYR A 100 -14.64 -6.12 0.29
N ASP A 101 -13.74 -5.67 1.15
CA ASP A 101 -13.78 -4.36 1.79
C ASP A 101 -12.35 -3.84 1.87
N VAL A 102 -11.99 -2.97 0.93
CA VAL A 102 -10.67 -2.34 0.87
C VAL A 102 -10.45 -1.43 2.08
N ALA A 103 -11.49 -0.72 2.53
CA ALA A 103 -11.39 0.18 3.67
C ALA A 103 -11.02 -0.56 4.96
N GLU A 104 -11.62 -1.74 5.18
CA GLU A 104 -11.23 -2.59 6.30
C GLU A 104 -9.76 -3.05 6.20
N ALA A 105 -9.32 -3.47 5.01
CA ALA A 105 -7.94 -3.92 4.83
C ALA A 105 -6.92 -2.81 5.11
N VAL A 106 -7.19 -1.60 4.62
CA VAL A 106 -6.37 -0.40 4.89
C VAL A 106 -6.38 -0.07 6.39
N LYS A 107 -7.56 -0.04 7.01
CA LYS A 107 -7.71 0.24 8.45
C LYS A 107 -6.92 -0.76 9.29
N LYS A 108 -7.02 -2.04 8.94
CA LYS A 108 -6.29 -3.13 9.59
C LYS A 108 -4.78 -3.00 9.38
N ALA A 109 -4.31 -2.72 8.17
CA ALA A 109 -2.88 -2.56 7.89
C ALA A 109 -2.27 -1.43 8.74
N LEU A 110 -2.93 -0.27 8.80
CA LEU A 110 -2.49 0.86 9.64
C LEU A 110 -2.55 0.54 11.15
N MET A 111 -3.55 -0.21 11.60
CA MET A 111 -3.69 -0.64 12.99
C MET A 111 -2.56 -1.61 13.40
N LEU A 112 -2.17 -2.53 12.52
CA LEU A 112 -1.12 -3.52 12.80
C LEU A 112 0.27 -2.90 13.00
N ILE A 113 0.54 -1.74 12.39
CA ILE A 113 1.75 -0.94 12.61
C ILE A 113 1.54 0.22 13.62
N GLU A 114 0.43 0.14 14.38
CA GLU A 114 0.03 1.08 15.42
C GLU A 114 0.05 2.55 14.98
N TRP A 115 -0.22 2.81 13.70
CA TRP A 115 -0.10 4.13 13.15
C TRP A 115 -1.38 4.95 13.34
N LYS A 116 -1.20 6.15 13.89
CA LYS A 116 -2.22 7.20 14.00
C LYS A 116 -1.56 8.57 13.79
N PRO A 117 -2.19 9.51 13.10
CA PRO A 117 -1.69 10.87 12.98
C PRO A 117 -1.76 11.57 14.34
N LYS A 118 -0.88 12.56 14.54
CA LYS A 118 -1.01 13.46 15.68
C LYS A 118 -2.24 14.35 15.47
N LYS A 119 -2.94 14.70 16.56
CA LYS A 119 -4.09 15.59 16.51
C LYS A 119 -3.67 16.93 15.89
N GLY A 120 -4.42 17.39 14.88
CA GLY A 120 -4.15 18.64 14.18
C GLY A 120 -2.96 18.63 13.22
N ALA A 121 -2.35 17.46 12.95
CA ALA A 121 -1.28 17.35 11.96
C ALA A 121 -1.78 17.70 10.56
N LYS A 122 -0.97 18.46 9.80
CA LYS A 122 -1.15 18.69 8.37
C LYS A 122 -0.64 17.47 7.61
N ILE A 123 -1.57 16.78 6.95
CA ILE A 123 -1.32 15.52 6.26
C ILE A 123 -1.37 15.74 4.77
N LEU A 124 -0.36 15.27 4.06
CA LEU A 124 -0.40 15.11 2.62
C LEU A 124 -0.55 13.64 2.26
N ILE A 125 -1.59 13.31 1.50
CA ILE A 125 -1.77 11.99 0.91
C ILE A 125 -1.18 12.04 -0.49
N LYS A 126 -0.19 11.19 -0.75
CA LYS A 126 0.56 11.12 -1.99
C LYS A 126 0.22 9.80 -2.69
N PRO A 127 -0.81 9.75 -3.57
CA PRO A 127 -1.07 8.58 -4.39
C PRO A 127 0.05 8.39 -5.43
N ASN A 128 -0.18 7.50 -6.38
CA ASN A 128 0.61 7.28 -7.59
C ASN A 128 -0.27 7.61 -8.80
N MET A 129 0.18 8.52 -9.65
CA MET A 129 -0.53 8.91 -10.87
C MET A 129 0.45 9.33 -11.98
N GLU A 130 1.23 8.38 -12.49
CA GLU A 130 2.33 8.68 -13.42
C GLU A 130 1.89 8.99 -14.86
N GLU A 131 0.77 8.40 -15.29
CA GLU A 131 0.19 8.57 -16.62
C GLU A 131 -1.34 8.68 -16.55
N ALA A 132 -1.93 9.08 -17.67
CA ALA A 132 -3.37 9.08 -17.85
C ALA A 132 -3.92 7.67 -18.09
N ALA A 133 -4.08 6.92 -16.99
CA ALA A 133 -4.50 5.53 -16.97
C ALA A 133 -5.65 5.28 -15.99
N TYR A 134 -6.46 4.27 -16.31
CA TYR A 134 -7.56 3.80 -15.48
C TYR A 134 -7.07 2.92 -14.31
N PRO A 135 -7.80 2.85 -13.19
CA PRO A 135 -7.38 2.07 -12.02
C PRO A 135 -7.06 0.60 -12.31
N TYR A 136 -7.80 -0.05 -13.21
CA TYR A 136 -7.60 -1.46 -13.56
C TYR A 136 -6.27 -1.73 -14.30
N GLN A 137 -5.58 -0.69 -14.78
CA GLN A 137 -4.29 -0.81 -15.44
C GLN A 137 -3.11 -0.89 -14.47
N ALA A 138 -3.34 -0.71 -13.15
CA ALA A 138 -2.32 -0.74 -12.11
C ALA A 138 -1.14 0.24 -12.32
N ILE A 139 -1.40 1.32 -13.05
CA ILE A 139 -0.46 2.44 -13.22
C ILE A 139 -0.74 3.55 -12.21
N THR A 140 -1.97 3.62 -11.69
CA THR A 140 -2.44 4.64 -10.75
C THR A 140 -3.02 3.99 -9.51
N THR A 141 -2.95 4.66 -8.36
CA THR A 141 -3.51 4.15 -7.10
C THR A 141 -4.99 3.85 -7.25
N ASN A 142 -5.44 2.76 -6.66
CA ASN A 142 -6.85 2.41 -6.62
C ASN A 142 -7.65 3.49 -5.86
N PRO A 143 -8.69 4.09 -6.46
CA PRO A 143 -9.48 5.15 -5.82
C PRO A 143 -10.13 4.70 -4.50
N ALA A 144 -10.44 3.40 -4.35
CA ALA A 144 -10.97 2.85 -3.10
C ALA A 144 -9.94 2.85 -1.97
N VAL A 145 -8.64 2.74 -2.28
CA VAL A 145 -7.56 2.84 -1.29
C VAL A 145 -7.40 4.29 -0.83
N LEU A 146 -7.41 5.25 -1.77
CA LEU A 146 -7.39 6.67 -1.42
C LEU A 146 -8.61 7.06 -0.56
N GLU A 147 -9.80 6.64 -0.97
CA GLU A 147 -11.05 6.89 -0.26
C GLU A 147 -11.01 6.31 1.16
N ALA A 148 -10.53 5.08 1.31
CA ALA A 148 -10.34 4.45 2.62
C ALA A 148 -9.43 5.27 3.54
N VAL A 149 -8.28 5.74 3.03
CA VAL A 149 -7.35 6.56 3.82
C VAL A 149 -8.03 7.86 4.28
N ILE A 150 -8.71 8.56 3.38
CA ILE A 150 -9.42 9.80 3.72
C ILE A 150 -10.49 9.55 4.80
N GLN A 151 -11.27 8.47 4.66
CA GLN A 151 -12.30 8.11 5.64
C GLN A 151 -11.70 7.78 7.00
N ILE A 152 -10.63 6.99 7.06
CA ILE A 152 -9.94 6.64 8.31
C ILE A 152 -9.38 7.88 9.01
N LEU A 153 -8.79 8.81 8.27
CA LEU A 153 -8.31 10.08 8.84
C LEU A 153 -9.44 10.90 9.45
N LYS A 154 -10.58 11.00 8.77
CA LYS A 154 -11.78 11.68 9.28
C LYS A 154 -12.36 10.98 10.51
N GLU A 155 -12.42 9.65 10.52
CA GLU A 155 -12.80 8.86 11.71
C GLU A 155 -11.88 9.11 12.91
N GLN A 156 -10.60 9.37 12.65
CA GLN A 156 -9.60 9.73 13.66
C GLN A 156 -9.64 11.21 14.06
N GLY A 157 -10.60 11.98 13.54
CA GLY A 157 -10.81 13.38 13.88
C GLY A 157 -9.89 14.35 13.16
N VAL A 158 -9.22 13.93 12.08
CA VAL A 158 -8.50 14.86 11.20
C VAL A 158 -9.51 15.61 10.34
N SER A 159 -9.45 16.93 10.40
CA SER A 159 -10.35 17.79 9.65
C SER A 159 -9.93 17.89 8.18
N SER A 160 -10.91 18.07 7.27
CA SER A 160 -10.67 18.05 5.82
C SER A 160 -9.65 19.11 5.38
N GLU A 161 -9.60 20.26 6.04
CA GLU A 161 -8.63 21.34 5.75
C GLU A 161 -7.18 20.97 6.09
N ASN A 162 -6.98 20.00 6.97
CA ASN A 162 -5.67 19.46 7.30
C ASN A 162 -5.25 18.29 6.39
N ILE A 163 -6.10 17.88 5.46
CA ILE A 163 -5.81 16.82 4.49
C ILE A 163 -5.63 17.46 3.11
N THR A 164 -4.53 17.15 2.45
CA THR A 164 -4.28 17.52 1.06
C THR A 164 -3.92 16.28 0.27
N VAL A 165 -4.57 16.04 -0.87
CA VAL A 165 -4.09 15.03 -1.82
C VAL A 165 -3.20 15.74 -2.83
N ALA A 166 -1.99 15.24 -3.07
CA ALA A 166 -1.08 15.90 -4.01
C ALA A 166 -0.27 14.89 -4.80
N GLU A 167 -0.14 15.13 -6.10
CA GLU A 167 0.64 14.32 -7.03
C GLU A 167 0.95 15.11 -8.30
N GLN A 168 1.92 14.66 -9.10
CA GLN A 168 2.14 15.08 -10.47
C GLN A 168 2.44 13.86 -11.36
N PRO A 169 2.01 13.87 -12.63
CA PRO A 169 2.34 12.81 -13.56
C PRO A 169 3.76 12.95 -14.11
N ASN A 170 4.14 12.07 -15.04
CA ASN A 170 5.37 12.21 -15.81
C ASN A 170 5.44 13.56 -16.54
N PRO A 171 6.64 14.16 -16.68
CA PRO A 171 6.83 15.33 -17.53
C PRO A 171 6.23 15.13 -18.92
N GLY A 172 5.40 16.08 -19.37
CA GLY A 172 4.71 16.02 -20.65
C GLY A 172 3.35 15.31 -20.63
N VAL A 173 2.94 14.71 -19.52
CA VAL A 173 1.59 14.15 -19.35
C VAL A 173 0.63 15.24 -18.85
N ASP A 174 -0.55 15.31 -19.47
CA ASP A 174 -1.64 16.17 -19.02
C ASP A 174 -2.13 15.72 -17.64
N SER A 175 -1.89 16.56 -16.63
CA SER A 175 -2.24 16.29 -15.23
C SER A 175 -3.75 16.23 -15.00
N LYS A 176 -4.55 17.03 -15.72
CA LYS A 176 -6.02 17.01 -15.58
C LYS A 176 -6.57 15.70 -16.13
N LYS A 177 -6.11 15.30 -17.32
CA LYS A 177 -6.50 14.02 -17.94
C LYS A 177 -6.09 12.82 -17.10
N ALA A 178 -4.92 12.88 -16.46
CA ALA A 178 -4.47 11.83 -15.55
C ALA A 178 -5.33 11.76 -14.28
N LEU A 179 -5.69 12.91 -13.71
CA LEU A 179 -6.56 12.99 -12.55
C LEU A 179 -7.98 12.47 -12.83
N GLU A 180 -8.51 12.78 -14.01
CA GLU A 180 -9.81 12.30 -14.46
C GLU A 180 -9.81 10.77 -14.64
N ARG A 181 -8.86 10.23 -15.42
CA ARG A 181 -8.82 8.79 -15.73
C ARG A 181 -8.51 7.91 -14.53
N SER A 182 -7.69 8.40 -13.59
CA SER A 182 -7.38 7.68 -12.37
C SER A 182 -8.53 7.67 -11.36
N GLU A 183 -9.57 8.48 -11.58
CA GLU A 183 -10.72 8.66 -10.68
C GLU A 183 -10.36 9.24 -9.30
N LEU A 184 -9.09 9.59 -9.06
CA LEU A 184 -8.62 10.17 -7.80
C LEU A 184 -9.22 11.55 -7.56
N GLY A 185 -9.45 12.33 -8.63
CA GLY A 185 -10.13 13.62 -8.55
C GLY A 185 -11.56 13.49 -8.02
N ALA A 186 -12.31 12.50 -8.50
CA ALA A 186 -13.67 12.24 -8.06
C ALA A 186 -13.72 11.85 -6.56
N VAL A 187 -12.73 11.10 -6.07
CA VAL A 187 -12.60 10.80 -4.63
C VAL A 187 -12.38 12.09 -3.83
N CYS A 188 -11.48 12.96 -4.30
CA CYS A 188 -11.19 14.24 -3.66
C CYS A 188 -12.46 15.12 -3.57
N GLU A 189 -13.20 15.24 -4.68
CA GLU A 189 -14.45 16.01 -4.76
C GLU A 189 -15.52 15.48 -3.79
N ARG A 190 -15.79 14.16 -3.81
CA ARG A 190 -16.76 13.51 -2.89
C ARG A 190 -16.49 13.81 -1.43
N HIS A 191 -15.22 13.91 -1.06
CA HIS A 191 -14.81 14.15 0.32
C HIS A 191 -14.44 15.60 0.62
N SER A 192 -14.62 16.51 -0.33
CA SER A 192 -14.24 17.93 -0.22
C SER A 192 -12.77 18.10 0.21
N ILE A 193 -11.88 17.28 -0.36
CA ILE A 193 -10.44 17.33 -0.16
C ILE A 193 -9.79 18.05 -1.33
N ARG A 194 -8.86 18.94 -1.04
CA ARG A 194 -8.09 19.66 -2.07
C ARG A 194 -7.10 18.70 -2.74
N PHE A 195 -7.16 18.62 -4.08
CA PHE A 195 -6.10 18.05 -4.90
C PHE A 195 -5.10 19.13 -5.32
N VAL A 196 -3.80 18.85 -5.26
CA VAL A 196 -2.72 19.75 -5.69
C VAL A 196 -1.86 19.07 -6.75
N ASN A 197 -1.73 19.71 -7.92
CA ASN A 197 -0.74 19.31 -8.92
C ASN A 197 0.65 19.79 -8.46
N LEU A 198 1.51 18.85 -8.07
CA LEU A 198 2.85 19.19 -7.54
C LEU A 198 3.73 19.89 -8.59
N ALA A 199 3.51 19.64 -9.88
CA ALA A 199 4.28 20.27 -10.97
C ALA A 199 4.04 21.79 -11.06
N GLU A 200 2.92 22.29 -10.52
CA GLU A 200 2.51 23.70 -10.56
C GLU A 200 2.82 24.43 -9.24
N THR A 201 3.49 23.77 -8.29
CA THR A 201 3.85 24.36 -6.99
C THR A 201 5.17 25.12 -7.06
N GLU A 202 5.45 25.90 -6.02
CA GLU A 202 6.81 26.40 -5.78
C GLU A 202 7.72 25.27 -5.26
N PHE A 203 9.00 25.35 -5.60
CA PHE A 203 10.02 24.38 -5.17
C PHE A 203 11.07 25.04 -4.28
N GLU A 204 11.69 24.24 -3.42
CA GLU A 204 12.84 24.61 -2.59
C GLU A 204 13.95 23.57 -2.77
N THR A 205 15.18 24.04 -2.95
CA THR A 205 16.35 23.16 -3.08
C THR A 205 16.80 22.67 -1.73
N LYS A 206 16.87 21.35 -1.56
CA LYS A 206 17.51 20.66 -0.43
C LYS A 206 18.75 19.92 -0.92
N THR A 207 19.87 20.16 -0.27
CA THR A 207 21.13 19.44 -0.53
C THR A 207 21.30 18.34 0.51
N VAL A 208 21.50 17.11 0.05
CA VAL A 208 21.85 15.95 0.89
C VAL A 208 23.06 15.27 0.28
N ASP A 209 24.17 15.24 1.02
CA ASP A 209 25.46 14.78 0.50
C ASP A 209 25.83 15.55 -0.79
N LYS A 210 26.11 14.86 -1.89
CA LYS A 210 26.41 15.45 -3.21
C LYS A 210 25.17 15.73 -4.07
N TYR A 211 23.96 15.47 -3.58
CA TYR A 211 22.73 15.58 -4.36
C TYR A 211 21.94 16.84 -4.01
N GLU A 212 21.47 17.54 -5.04
CA GLU A 212 20.53 18.65 -4.91
C GLU A 212 19.14 18.23 -5.41
N PHE A 213 18.15 18.40 -4.55
CA PHE A 213 16.76 18.05 -4.80
C PHE A 213 15.89 19.31 -4.76
N GLU A 214 15.26 19.67 -5.88
CA GLU A 214 14.25 20.73 -5.90
C GLU A 214 12.89 20.12 -5.51
N ILE A 215 12.50 20.25 -4.24
CA ILE A 215 11.32 19.60 -3.65
C ILE A 215 10.16 20.61 -3.55
N SER A 216 8.94 20.18 -3.85
CA SER A 216 7.75 21.02 -3.72
C SER A 216 7.60 21.57 -2.29
N LYS A 217 7.39 22.89 -2.16
CA LYS A 217 7.11 23.54 -0.88
C LYS A 217 5.79 23.04 -0.28
N GLU A 218 4.83 22.64 -1.10
CA GLU A 218 3.59 22.01 -0.63
C GLU A 218 3.92 20.74 0.15
N VAL A 219 4.86 19.92 -0.34
CA VAL A 219 5.32 18.71 0.34
C VAL A 219 6.08 19.06 1.62
N LEU A 220 7.05 19.97 1.55
CA LEU A 220 7.88 20.36 2.70
C LEU A 220 7.09 21.00 3.85
N SER A 221 5.94 21.60 3.55
CA SER A 221 5.10 22.28 4.55
C SER A 221 4.25 21.36 5.46
N LYS A 222 4.32 20.04 5.24
CA LYS A 222 3.42 19.06 5.87
C LYS A 222 4.12 18.36 7.03
N ASP A 223 3.34 18.05 8.07
CA ASP A 223 3.86 17.38 9.27
C ASP A 223 4.14 15.89 9.01
N ILE A 224 3.32 15.26 8.15
CA ILE A 224 3.47 13.87 7.74
C ILE A 224 2.88 13.64 6.36
N ILE A 225 3.51 12.73 5.60
CA ILE A 225 3.02 12.27 4.31
C ILE A 225 2.50 10.83 4.45
N ILE A 226 1.37 10.53 3.82
CA ILE A 226 0.88 9.17 3.60
C ILE A 226 1.10 8.84 2.12
N ASN A 227 2.18 8.12 1.86
CA ASN A 227 2.57 7.67 0.52
C ASN A 227 1.76 6.43 0.15
N ILE A 228 1.06 6.45 -0.99
CA ILE A 228 0.22 5.34 -1.46
C ILE A 228 0.69 4.89 -2.86
N PRO A 229 1.89 4.29 -2.97
CA PRO A 229 2.38 3.79 -4.24
C PRO A 229 1.55 2.58 -4.67
N VAL A 230 1.38 2.38 -5.97
CA VAL A 230 1.07 1.05 -6.49
C VAL A 230 2.35 0.23 -6.47
N LEU A 231 2.29 -1.02 -5.98
CA LEU A 231 3.47 -1.89 -5.96
C LEU A 231 3.65 -2.58 -7.31
N LYS A 232 4.78 -2.30 -7.96
CA LYS A 232 5.06 -2.66 -9.36
C LYS A 232 6.43 -3.28 -9.51
N THR A 233 6.57 -4.22 -10.44
CA THR A 233 7.88 -4.51 -11.05
C THR A 233 8.37 -3.32 -11.87
N ASN A 234 9.68 -3.18 -12.00
CA ASN A 234 10.30 -2.08 -12.74
C ASN A 234 11.52 -2.57 -13.53
N SER A 235 11.54 -2.32 -14.83
CA SER A 235 12.61 -2.78 -15.73
C SER A 235 13.99 -2.14 -15.54
N MET A 236 14.10 -1.06 -14.76
CA MET A 236 15.37 -0.40 -14.43
C MET A 236 15.85 -0.73 -13.01
N ILE A 237 14.92 -0.81 -12.05
CA ILE A 237 15.25 -0.88 -10.62
C ILE A 237 14.65 -2.10 -9.92
N VAL A 238 14.19 -3.10 -10.68
CA VAL A 238 13.51 -4.33 -10.24
C VAL A 238 12.11 -4.13 -9.69
N ALA A 239 11.92 -3.20 -8.75
CA ALA A 239 10.64 -2.91 -8.12
C ALA A 239 10.44 -1.40 -7.92
N SER A 240 9.25 -0.90 -8.20
CA SER A 240 8.76 0.44 -7.86
C SER A 240 7.70 0.33 -6.76
N GLY A 241 7.78 1.22 -5.79
CA GLY A 241 6.99 1.20 -4.58
C GLY A 241 7.23 2.46 -3.75
N ALA A 242 7.50 2.27 -2.47
CA ALA A 242 7.63 3.32 -1.46
C ALA A 242 8.62 4.41 -1.86
N LEU A 243 9.86 4.06 -2.17
CA LEU A 243 10.91 5.06 -2.42
C LEU A 243 10.70 5.77 -3.76
N GLU A 244 10.41 5.01 -4.81
CA GLU A 244 10.29 5.52 -6.18
C GLU A 244 9.12 6.48 -6.35
N ASN A 245 7.98 6.24 -5.68
CA ASN A 245 6.82 7.13 -5.77
C ASN A 245 7.09 8.54 -5.20
N MET A 246 8.02 8.66 -4.25
CA MET A 246 8.43 9.94 -3.66
C MET A 246 9.25 10.80 -4.62
N ARG A 247 9.78 10.24 -5.72
CA ARG A 247 10.45 10.99 -6.79
C ARG A 247 9.55 12.10 -7.36
N ARG A 248 8.22 11.91 -7.35
CA ARG A 248 7.25 12.91 -7.84
C ARG A 248 6.99 14.05 -6.87
N CYS A 249 7.73 14.15 -5.77
CA CYS A 249 7.79 15.37 -4.98
C CYS A 249 8.78 16.40 -5.57
N LEU A 250 9.59 15.99 -6.57
CA LEU A 250 10.62 16.81 -7.19
C LEU A 250 10.09 17.64 -8.37
N SER A 251 10.76 18.76 -8.66
CA SER A 251 10.57 19.50 -9.91
C SER A 251 10.88 18.63 -11.14
N ASN A 252 10.32 18.95 -12.30
CA ASN A 252 10.62 18.22 -13.53
C ASN A 252 12.12 18.21 -13.85
N ARG A 253 12.82 19.32 -13.58
CA ARG A 253 14.27 19.46 -13.75
C ARG A 253 15.04 18.51 -12.83
N SER A 254 14.68 18.46 -11.54
CA SER A 254 15.35 17.61 -10.56
C SER A 254 15.04 16.12 -10.79
N GLN A 255 13.83 15.78 -11.24
CA GLN A 255 13.50 14.42 -11.71
C GLN A 255 14.40 14.01 -12.89
N GLU A 256 14.59 14.88 -13.88
CA GLU A 256 15.44 14.62 -15.04
C GLU A 256 16.92 14.46 -14.64
N ALA A 257 17.43 15.34 -13.76
CA ALA A 257 18.79 15.27 -13.25
C ALA A 257 19.06 13.95 -12.50
N LEU A 258 18.12 13.53 -11.65
CA LEU A 258 18.17 12.26 -10.93
C LEU A 258 18.32 11.07 -11.90
N MET A 259 17.52 11.05 -12.97
CA MET A 259 17.53 9.96 -13.95
C MET A 259 18.77 9.94 -14.86
N LYS A 260 19.40 11.11 -15.10
CA LYS A 260 20.63 11.23 -15.90
C LYS A 260 21.90 10.90 -15.11
N GLY A 261 21.88 11.08 -13.78
CA GLY A 261 23.01 10.81 -12.89
C GLY A 261 23.09 9.34 -12.44
N ASN A 262 23.27 9.13 -11.13
CA ASN A 262 23.16 7.82 -10.49
C ASN A 262 21.76 7.66 -9.87
N PRO A 263 20.75 7.15 -10.60
CA PRO A 263 19.36 7.14 -10.15
C PRO A 263 19.15 6.27 -8.92
N LEU A 264 19.91 5.19 -8.74
CA LEU A 264 19.75 4.29 -7.59
C LEU A 264 20.18 4.96 -6.29
N GLU A 265 21.35 5.61 -6.32
CA GLU A 265 21.90 6.32 -5.16
C GLU A 265 21.10 7.59 -4.87
N ALA A 266 20.83 8.40 -5.90
CA ALA A 266 20.04 9.61 -5.76
C ALA A 266 18.61 9.32 -5.22
N LEU A 267 17.97 8.24 -5.66
CA LEU A 267 16.66 7.83 -5.15
C LEU A 267 16.70 7.46 -3.66
N ALA A 268 17.75 6.79 -3.21
CA ALA A 268 17.94 6.51 -1.79
C ALA A 268 18.13 7.82 -1.01
N TYR A 269 19.08 8.67 -1.41
CA TYR A 269 19.38 9.92 -0.70
C TYR A 269 18.22 10.93 -0.68
N LEU A 270 17.34 10.92 -1.69
CA LEU A 270 16.12 11.72 -1.70
C LEU A 270 15.29 11.53 -0.41
N GLN A 271 15.24 10.31 0.15
CA GLN A 271 14.42 10.03 1.32
C GLN A 271 14.86 10.81 2.56
N LYS A 272 16.14 11.23 2.64
CA LYS A 272 16.66 12.07 3.72
C LYS A 272 16.26 13.54 3.59
N ALA A 273 15.90 13.99 2.39
CA ALA A 273 15.50 15.37 2.12
C ALA A 273 13.99 15.61 2.33
N LEU A 274 13.20 14.53 2.42
CA LEU A 274 11.75 14.56 2.50
C LEU A 274 11.27 14.63 3.97
N PRO A 275 10.08 15.20 4.23
CA PRO A 275 9.42 15.07 5.52
C PRO A 275 9.15 13.61 5.88
N LYS A 276 8.88 13.35 7.17
CA LYS A 276 8.51 12.01 7.62
C LYS A 276 7.28 11.51 6.88
N TYR A 277 7.28 10.24 6.53
CA TYR A 277 6.17 9.62 5.83
C TYR A 277 5.94 8.19 6.28
N ILE A 278 4.70 7.74 6.14
CA ILE A 278 4.36 6.33 6.14
C ILE A 278 3.98 5.91 4.74
N THR A 279 4.17 4.63 4.44
CA THR A 279 3.78 4.08 3.15
C THR A 279 2.67 3.05 3.34
N LEU A 280 1.61 3.20 2.56
CA LEU A 280 0.53 2.26 2.35
C LEU A 280 0.65 1.73 0.92
N GLY A 281 1.36 0.63 0.72
CA GLY A 281 1.54 0.02 -0.59
C GLY A 281 0.24 -0.58 -1.11
N ASP A 282 -0.27 -0.01 -2.20
CA ASP A 282 -1.41 -0.54 -2.92
C ASP A 282 -0.97 -1.70 -3.81
N ALA A 283 -1.35 -2.91 -3.38
CA ALA A 283 -1.23 -4.13 -4.15
C ALA A 283 -2.63 -4.77 -4.32
N THR A 284 -3.69 -3.96 -4.33
CA THR A 284 -5.03 -4.47 -4.66
C THR A 284 -5.00 -5.03 -6.08
N ILE A 285 -4.46 -4.22 -7.00
CA ILE A 285 -3.97 -4.60 -8.31
C ILE A 285 -2.57 -3.98 -8.45
N GLY A 286 -1.53 -4.79 -8.34
CA GLY A 286 -0.14 -4.38 -8.61
C GLY A 286 0.22 -4.54 -10.09
N MET A 287 1.50 -4.42 -10.42
CA MET A 287 1.98 -4.63 -11.80
C MET A 287 3.19 -5.58 -11.85
N GLN A 288 3.19 -6.49 -12.83
CA GLN A 288 4.29 -7.41 -13.11
C GLN A 288 4.82 -7.26 -14.54
N GLY A 289 5.95 -7.91 -14.85
CA GLY A 289 6.58 -7.85 -16.17
C GLY A 289 7.30 -6.53 -16.42
N ASP A 290 7.16 -5.98 -17.62
CA ASP A 290 7.92 -4.81 -18.06
C ASP A 290 7.32 -3.49 -17.55
N GLY A 291 7.02 -3.41 -16.25
CA GLY A 291 6.58 -2.18 -15.59
C GLY A 291 7.66 -1.08 -15.56
N PRO A 292 7.33 0.13 -15.06
CA PRO A 292 6.19 0.44 -14.19
C PRO A 292 4.98 1.09 -14.88
N LEU A 293 4.98 1.14 -16.23
CA LEU A 293 3.98 1.81 -17.05
C LEU A 293 3.25 0.80 -17.96
N GLN A 294 2.72 1.25 -19.10
CA GLN A 294 1.87 0.46 -19.99
C GLN A 294 2.50 -0.82 -20.56
N SER A 295 3.83 -0.97 -20.53
CA SER A 295 4.51 -2.19 -20.95
C SER A 295 4.42 -3.34 -19.93
N GLY A 296 3.99 -3.06 -18.70
CA GLY A 296 3.71 -4.07 -17.68
C GLY A 296 2.31 -4.69 -17.80
N GLU A 297 2.05 -5.68 -16.97
CA GLU A 297 0.78 -6.40 -16.90
C GLU A 297 0.19 -6.27 -15.48
N PRO A 298 -1.12 -5.99 -15.32
CA PRO A 298 -1.76 -5.99 -14.01
C PRO A 298 -1.61 -7.34 -13.29
N ALA A 299 -1.30 -7.28 -11.99
CA ALA A 299 -1.17 -8.42 -11.10
C ALA A 299 -2.20 -8.31 -9.96
N PHE A 300 -3.20 -9.21 -9.95
CA PHE A 300 -4.29 -9.22 -8.97
C PHE A 300 -3.84 -9.82 -7.63
N LEU A 301 -2.98 -9.09 -6.92
CA LEU A 301 -2.39 -9.52 -5.65
C LEU A 301 -3.40 -9.52 -4.51
N ASN A 302 -4.40 -8.62 -4.54
CA ASN A 302 -5.41 -8.47 -3.51
C ASN A 302 -4.80 -8.26 -2.11
N LEU A 303 -3.83 -7.34 -2.02
CA LEU A 303 -3.09 -7.04 -0.80
C LEU A 303 -3.00 -5.52 -0.57
N VAL A 304 -2.89 -5.14 0.69
CA VAL A 304 -2.38 -3.82 1.09
C VAL A 304 -1.24 -4.06 2.05
N LEU A 305 -0.14 -3.32 1.86
CA LEU A 305 0.99 -3.33 2.77
C LEU A 305 1.06 -1.98 3.48
N ALA A 306 1.47 -1.95 4.75
CA ALA A 306 1.76 -0.68 5.42
C ALA A 306 3.04 -0.76 6.26
N SER A 307 3.83 0.31 6.22
CA SER A 307 5.07 0.43 6.99
C SER A 307 5.42 1.90 7.26
N ARG A 308 6.13 2.14 8.37
CA ARG A 308 6.83 3.42 8.61
C ARG A 308 8.24 3.43 8.03
N ASP A 309 8.76 2.26 7.70
CA ASP A 309 10.02 2.07 6.99
C ASP A 309 9.75 1.77 5.50
N PRO A 310 10.07 2.70 4.60
CA PRO A 310 9.83 2.55 3.17
C PRO A 310 10.74 1.50 2.53
N VAL A 311 11.97 1.32 3.05
CA VAL A 311 12.93 0.33 2.55
C VAL A 311 12.45 -1.07 2.92
N ALA A 312 11.98 -1.25 4.14
CA ALA A 312 11.41 -2.52 4.58
C ALA A 312 10.17 -2.90 3.76
N LEU A 313 9.29 -1.95 3.43
CA LEU A 313 8.11 -2.21 2.60
C LEU A 313 8.48 -2.69 1.19
N ASP A 314 9.41 -2.00 0.54
CA ASP A 314 9.85 -2.37 -0.81
C ASP A 314 10.63 -3.71 -0.80
N LYS A 315 11.42 -3.97 0.25
CA LYS A 315 12.08 -5.27 0.46
C LYS A 315 11.08 -6.41 0.62
N VAL A 316 10.06 -6.22 1.45
CA VAL A 316 8.99 -7.21 1.65
C VAL A 316 8.20 -7.42 0.36
N PHE A 317 7.97 -6.37 -0.43
CA PHE A 317 7.34 -6.51 -1.74
C PHE A 317 8.20 -7.35 -2.71
N CYS A 318 9.53 -7.13 -2.75
CA CYS A 318 10.43 -7.99 -3.53
C CYS A 318 10.31 -9.46 -3.11
N GLU A 319 10.31 -9.75 -1.80
CA GLU A 319 10.20 -11.12 -1.30
C GLU A 319 8.83 -11.75 -1.56
N LEU A 320 7.76 -10.98 -1.37
CA LEU A 320 6.39 -11.35 -1.70
C LEU A 320 6.30 -11.75 -3.17
N GLY A 321 6.88 -10.94 -4.04
CA GLY A 321 6.91 -11.14 -5.48
C GLY A 321 7.88 -12.20 -5.99
N MET A 322 8.68 -12.82 -5.10
CA MET A 322 9.81 -13.68 -5.45
C MET A 322 10.79 -13.02 -6.45
N LEU A 323 10.98 -11.71 -6.29
CA LEU A 323 11.87 -10.88 -7.10
C LEU A 323 13.26 -10.81 -6.44
N PRO A 324 14.33 -10.57 -7.21
CA PRO A 324 15.61 -10.22 -6.62
C PRO A 324 15.47 -8.95 -5.77
N THR A 325 16.33 -8.80 -4.76
CA THR A 325 16.34 -7.58 -3.96
C THR A 325 16.79 -6.41 -4.83
N ALA A 326 15.95 -5.37 -4.92
CA ALA A 326 16.23 -4.21 -5.74
C ALA A 326 17.53 -3.50 -5.31
N PRO A 327 18.40 -3.08 -6.25
CA PRO A 327 19.71 -2.51 -5.91
C PRO A 327 19.66 -1.27 -5.01
N TYR A 328 18.66 -0.40 -5.20
CA TYR A 328 18.51 0.83 -4.39
C TYR A 328 18.23 0.53 -2.92
N LEU A 329 17.67 -0.64 -2.58
CA LEU A 329 17.38 -1.02 -1.19
C LEU A 329 18.66 -1.25 -0.40
N LYS A 330 19.68 -1.83 -1.02
CA LYS A 330 21.00 -2.02 -0.39
C LYS A 330 21.67 -0.68 -0.10
N ILE A 331 21.60 0.24 -1.05
CA ILE A 331 22.15 1.60 -0.90
C ILE A 331 21.37 2.34 0.21
N ALA A 332 20.04 2.24 0.22
CA ALA A 332 19.21 2.90 1.22
C ALA A 332 19.47 2.37 2.63
N ALA A 333 19.64 1.05 2.79
CA ALA A 333 20.01 0.45 4.06
C ALA A 333 21.40 0.87 4.54
N GLN A 334 22.40 0.88 3.65
CA GLN A 334 23.76 1.37 3.96
C GLN A 334 23.78 2.86 4.34
N ALA A 335 22.80 3.63 3.89
CA ALA A 335 22.64 5.04 4.21
C ALA A 335 21.74 5.29 5.44
N ASP A 336 21.40 4.25 6.22
CA ASP A 336 20.55 4.33 7.42
C ASP A 336 19.13 4.89 7.18
N ILE A 337 18.58 4.68 5.98
CA ILE A 337 17.21 5.12 5.65
C ILE A 337 16.16 4.11 6.14
N GLY A 338 16.51 2.83 6.17
CA GLY A 338 15.62 1.75 6.58
C GLY A 338 16.29 0.39 6.55
N GLN A 339 15.53 -0.67 6.82
CA GLN A 339 16.02 -2.03 7.03
C GLN A 339 15.70 -2.94 5.86
N ILE A 340 16.63 -3.84 5.54
CA ILE A 340 16.44 -4.92 4.55
C ILE A 340 16.56 -6.32 5.17
N GLU A 341 16.93 -6.40 6.44
CA GLU A 341 17.11 -7.63 7.21
C GLU A 341 16.25 -7.59 8.47
N ASN A 342 15.89 -8.76 9.01
CA ASN A 342 15.14 -8.92 10.26
C ASN A 342 13.84 -8.08 10.33
N ILE A 343 13.17 -7.92 9.18
CA ILE A 343 11.93 -7.16 9.07
C ILE A 343 10.81 -7.95 9.76
N GLU A 344 10.18 -7.35 10.76
CA GLU A 344 9.02 -7.93 11.42
C GLU A 344 7.80 -7.86 10.50
N ILE A 345 7.16 -9.02 10.25
CA ILE A 345 5.94 -9.11 9.45
C ILE A 345 4.74 -9.35 10.36
N VAL A 346 3.73 -8.50 10.24
CA VAL A 346 2.46 -8.60 10.97
C VAL A 346 1.26 -8.74 10.02
N GLY A 347 0.19 -9.39 10.49
CA GLY A 347 -1.01 -9.67 9.68
C GLY A 347 -0.95 -11.02 8.95
N ASP A 348 -0.97 -11.00 7.62
CA ASP A 348 -0.84 -12.19 6.78
C ASP A 348 0.63 -12.59 6.62
N GLU A 349 0.91 -13.88 6.79
CA GLU A 349 2.27 -14.41 6.80
C GLU A 349 2.88 -14.38 5.39
N LEU A 350 3.99 -13.66 5.21
CA LEU A 350 4.69 -13.49 3.93
C LEU A 350 4.91 -14.82 3.20
N GLU A 351 5.50 -15.81 3.87
CA GLU A 351 5.76 -17.14 3.28
C GLU A 351 4.49 -17.86 2.81
N ALA A 352 3.35 -17.63 3.47
CA ALA A 352 2.08 -18.22 3.07
C ALA A 352 1.49 -17.53 1.83
N ILE A 353 1.89 -16.31 1.50
CA ILE A 353 1.23 -15.48 0.48
C ILE A 353 2.15 -15.06 -0.66
N LYS A 354 3.39 -15.57 -0.71
CA LYS A 354 4.31 -15.35 -1.82
C LYS A 354 3.65 -15.68 -3.15
N TYR A 355 3.89 -14.81 -4.11
CA TYR A 355 3.32 -14.79 -5.43
C TYR A 355 4.44 -14.60 -6.46
N PRO A 356 4.69 -15.57 -7.37
CA PRO A 356 5.77 -15.45 -8.34
C PRO A 356 5.40 -14.41 -9.40
N LEU A 357 5.79 -13.16 -9.19
CA LEU A 357 5.57 -12.09 -10.17
C LEU A 357 6.43 -12.35 -11.40
N LYS A 358 5.86 -12.10 -12.58
CA LYS A 358 6.63 -12.06 -13.83
C LYS A 358 7.73 -11.01 -13.68
N GLN A 359 8.99 -11.43 -13.83
CA GLN A 359 10.12 -10.52 -13.72
C GLN A 359 10.18 -9.57 -14.92
N PRO A 360 10.65 -8.34 -14.74
CA PRO A 360 10.91 -7.44 -15.85
C PRO A 360 12.06 -7.96 -16.71
N ARG A 361 11.98 -7.75 -18.03
CA ARG A 361 13.15 -7.84 -18.90
C ARG A 361 14.06 -6.66 -18.57
N MET A 362 15.12 -6.93 -17.81
CA MET A 362 16.10 -5.93 -17.44
C MET A 362 16.67 -5.31 -18.72
N LYS A 363 16.49 -3.99 -18.89
CA LYS A 363 17.13 -3.25 -19.98
C LYS A 363 18.61 -3.15 -19.61
N VAL A 364 19.41 -4.09 -20.09
CA VAL A 364 20.87 -3.97 -20.03
C VAL A 364 21.22 -2.71 -20.84
N ARG A 365 21.60 -1.62 -20.16
CA ARG A 365 22.34 -0.55 -20.81
C ARG A 365 23.75 -1.11 -21.06
N THR A 366 23.92 -1.75 -22.22
CA THR A 366 25.24 -1.98 -22.83
C THR A 366 25.85 -0.65 -23.24
#